data_AF-A0A1F9M728-F1
#
_entry.id   AF-A0A1F9M728-F1
#
_cell.length_a   1.000
_cell.length_b   1.000
_cell.length_c   1.000
_cell.angle_alpha   90.00
_cell.angle_beta   90.00
_cell.angle_gamma   90.00
#
_symmetry.space_group_name_H-M   'P 1'
#
loop_
_entity.id
_entity.type
_entity.pdbx_description
1 polymer ?
#
loop_
_entity_poly.entity_id
_entity_poly.type
_entity_poly.pdbx_seq_one_letter_code
_entity_poly.pdbx_strand_id
1 'polypeptide(L)'
;MIEHDLKYCPKCRDEYRQEMEICATCALPLVLGADLAVREKSASRRSRKGPLTPDDHLLVIFQAALAELKHLKALLEADQIGVMISKDSQGCASGGCAPKFQLLVRQEEVQDALLILAEEHHRATVLAEHDATHAEAVFNPEAMEAVCPACGFAFATTTTTCPDCGLCFG
;
A
#
# COMPACT_ATOMS: atom_id res chain seq x y z
N MET A 1 8.91 8.55 -2.70
CA MET A 1 8.82 7.12 -2.36
C MET A 1 10.19 6.55 -2.64
N ILE A 2 10.80 5.80 -1.71
CA ILE A 2 12.13 5.22 -1.91
C ILE A 2 11.95 3.93 -2.74
N GLU A 3 12.58 3.85 -3.90
CA GLU A 3 12.59 2.63 -4.70
C GLU A 3 13.55 1.62 -4.07
N HIS A 4 13.06 0.41 -3.78
CA HIS A 4 13.83 -0.55 -2.98
C HIS A 4 15.05 -1.09 -3.71
N ASP A 5 14.96 -1.17 -5.04
CA ASP A 5 16.01 -1.72 -5.90
C ASP A 5 17.10 -0.69 -6.22
N LEU A 6 16.82 0.61 -6.15
CA LEU A 6 17.81 1.67 -6.42
C LEU A 6 18.75 1.92 -5.24
N LYS A 7 19.84 2.66 -5.50
CA LYS A 7 20.81 3.06 -4.50
C LYS A 7 20.68 4.54 -4.16
N TYR A 8 20.95 4.90 -2.91
CA TYR A 8 20.78 6.26 -2.40
C TYR A 8 21.99 6.71 -1.61
N CYS A 9 22.31 8.00 -1.68
CA CYS A 9 23.30 8.58 -0.78
C CYS A 9 22.69 8.77 0.63
N PRO A 10 23.32 8.25 1.70
CA PRO A 10 22.78 8.40 3.06
C PRO A 10 22.80 9.85 3.58
N LYS A 11 23.51 10.76 2.89
CA LYS A 11 23.66 12.17 3.28
C LYS A 11 22.77 13.10 2.44
N CYS A 12 22.97 13.16 1.13
CA CYS A 12 22.20 14.08 0.27
C CYS A 12 20.87 13.48 -0.24
N ARG A 13 20.66 12.17 -0.07
CA ARG A 13 19.47 11.43 -0.55
C ARG A 13 19.30 11.39 -2.06
N ASP A 14 20.35 11.73 -2.82
CA ASP A 14 20.36 11.54 -4.28
C ASP A 14 20.22 10.06 -4.62
N GLU A 15 19.48 9.80 -5.69
CA GLU A 15 19.18 8.49 -6.25
C GLU A 15 20.19 8.10 -7.33
N TYR A 16 20.51 6.81 -7.37
CA TYR A 16 21.47 6.22 -8.27
C TYR A 16 21.02 4.82 -8.72
N ARG A 17 21.50 4.41 -9.89
CA ARG A 17 21.37 3.03 -10.38
C ARG A 17 22.13 2.06 -9.48
N GLN A 18 21.71 0.80 -9.47
CA GLN A 18 22.30 -0.27 -8.65
C GLN A 18 23.80 -0.47 -8.84
N GLU A 19 24.30 -0.26 -10.05
CA GLU A 19 25.71 -0.42 -10.40
C GLU A 19 26.63 0.63 -9.76
N MET A 20 26.08 1.76 -9.28
CA MET A 20 26.88 2.82 -8.67
C MET A 20 27.23 2.48 -7.23
N GLU A 21 28.46 2.77 -6.80
CA GLU A 21 28.90 2.47 -5.42
C GLU A 21 29.10 3.72 -4.55
N ILE A 22 29.36 4.88 -5.17
CA ILE A 22 29.75 6.11 -4.46
C ILE A 22 28.91 7.29 -4.97
N CYS A 23 28.46 8.14 -4.06
CA CYS A 23 27.79 9.39 -4.38
C CYS A 23 28.76 10.39 -5.03
N ALA A 24 28.41 10.91 -6.21
CA ALA A 24 29.23 11.89 -6.93
C ALA A 24 29.43 13.21 -6.17
N THR A 25 28.45 13.61 -5.35
CA THR A 25 28.49 14.87 -4.59
C THR A 25 29.14 14.72 -3.23
N CYS A 26 28.77 13.66 -2.50
CA CYS A 26 29.19 13.47 -1.10
C CYS A 26 30.45 12.61 -0.95
N ALA A 27 30.86 11.88 -2.00
CA ALA A 27 31.93 10.88 -1.96
C ALA A 27 31.74 9.81 -0.87
N LEU A 28 30.48 9.50 -0.52
CA LEU A 28 30.11 8.48 0.47
C LEU A 28 29.61 7.21 -0.23
N PRO A 29 29.83 6.03 0.36
CA PRO A 29 29.23 4.78 -0.11
C PRO A 29 27.71 4.89 -0.17
N LEU A 30 27.14 4.44 -1.28
CA LEU A 30 25.69 4.38 -1.48
C LEU A 30 25.09 3.18 -0.72
N VAL A 31 23.85 3.32 -0.27
CA VAL A 31 23.08 2.27 0.38
C VAL A 31 21.90 1.86 -0.49
N LEU A 32 21.46 0.60 -0.42
CA LEU A 32 20.22 0.21 -1.11
C LEU A 32 19.02 0.97 -0.54
N GLY A 33 18.03 1.25 -1.39
CA GLY A 33 16.78 1.86 -0.98
C GLY A 33 16.06 1.04 0.09
N ALA A 34 16.09 -0.30 -0.02
CA ALA A 34 15.56 -1.20 1.00
C ALA A 34 16.19 -0.96 2.39
N ASP A 35 17.52 -0.81 2.48
CA ASP A 35 18.21 -0.52 3.74
C ASP A 35 17.88 0.87 4.27
N LEU A 36 17.80 1.87 3.38
CA LEU A 36 17.46 3.24 3.76
C LEU A 36 16.04 3.31 4.32
N ALA A 37 15.08 2.65 3.68
CA ALA A 37 13.70 2.56 4.15
C ALA A 37 13.59 1.89 5.52
N VAL A 38 14.34 0.81 5.78
CA VAL A 38 14.39 0.16 7.09
C VAL A 38 14.95 1.10 8.17
N ARG A 39 16.00 1.87 7.85
CA ARG A 39 16.60 2.85 8.78
C ARG A 39 15.65 3.99 9.09
N GLU A 40 14.93 4.52 8.11
CA GLU A 40 13.93 5.57 8.32
C GLU A 40 12.76 5.08 9.16
N LYS A 41 12.21 3.89 8.86
CA LYS A 41 11.16 3.26 9.69
C LYS A 41 11.63 3.07 11.14
N SER A 42 12.86 2.59 11.33
CA SER A 42 13.43 2.39 12.66
C SER A 42 13.64 3.70 13.43
N ALA A 43 14.08 4.77 12.74
CA ALA A 43 14.24 6.10 13.34
C ALA A 43 12.89 6.75 13.68
N SER A 44 11.88 6.57 12.82
CA SER A 44 10.50 7.01 13.07
C SER A 44 9.93 6.32 14.31
N ARG A 45 10.03 4.99 14.41
CA ARG A 45 9.61 4.22 15.60
C ARG A 45 10.31 4.67 16.89
N ARG A 46 11.61 4.98 16.83
CA ARG A 46 12.36 5.51 18.00
C ARG A 46 11.91 6.91 18.42
N SER A 47 11.33 7.69 17.52
CA SER A 47 10.84 9.05 17.78
C SER A 47 9.39 9.08 18.28
N ARG A 48 8.72 7.92 18.43
CA ARG A 48 7.31 7.83 18.87
C ARG A 48 7.18 8.29 20.32
N LYS A 49 6.12 9.06 20.61
CA LYS A 49 5.85 9.64 21.94
C LYS A 49 5.27 8.66 22.97
N GLY A 50 5.11 7.38 22.61
CA GLY A 50 4.56 6.35 23.50
C GLY A 50 3.02 6.42 23.60
N PRO A 51 2.43 6.12 24.77
CA PRO A 51 0.97 6.08 24.93
C PRO A 51 0.33 7.46 24.73
N LEU A 52 -0.91 7.46 24.19
CA LEU A 52 -1.69 8.69 24.01
C LEU A 52 -1.97 9.38 25.35
N THR A 53 -1.96 10.71 25.31
CA THR A 53 -2.21 11.61 26.42
C THR A 53 -3.35 12.57 26.06
N PRO A 54 -4.02 13.20 27.05
CA PRO A 54 -5.11 14.13 26.78
C PRO A 54 -4.69 15.37 25.98
N ASP A 55 -3.42 15.77 26.01
CA ASP A 55 -2.86 16.91 25.29
C ASP A 55 -2.54 16.60 23.82
N ASP A 56 -2.68 15.35 23.39
CA ASP A 56 -2.39 14.97 22.02
C ASP A 56 -3.42 15.52 21.03
N HIS A 57 -2.91 16.15 19.99
CA HIS A 57 -3.75 16.58 18.88
C HIS A 57 -4.04 15.40 17.96
N LEU A 58 -5.27 14.87 18.03
CA LEU A 58 -5.68 13.68 17.30
C LEU A 58 -6.47 14.04 16.04
N LEU A 59 -6.12 13.40 14.92
CA LEU A 59 -6.82 13.54 13.64
C LEU A 59 -7.44 12.21 13.22
N VAL A 60 -8.66 12.28 12.68
CA VAL A 60 -9.34 11.13 12.08
C VAL A 60 -8.66 10.77 10.77
N ILE A 61 -8.21 9.52 10.64
CA ILE A 61 -7.58 9.00 9.42
C ILE A 61 -8.45 7.96 8.69
N PHE A 62 -9.41 7.34 9.38
CA PHE A 62 -10.25 6.29 8.81
C PHE A 62 -11.62 6.21 9.50
N GLN A 63 -12.65 5.79 8.78
CA GLN A 63 -13.99 5.56 9.31
C GLN A 63 -14.55 4.22 8.82
N ALA A 64 -14.90 3.32 9.73
CA ALA A 64 -15.40 1.99 9.38
C ALA A 64 -16.22 1.34 10.50
N ALA A 65 -16.61 0.08 10.30
CA ALA A 65 -17.20 -0.75 11.35
C ALA A 65 -16.18 -1.05 12.46
N LEU A 66 -16.65 -1.24 13.70
CA LEU A 66 -15.77 -1.44 14.85
C LEU A 66 -14.81 -2.64 14.70
N ALA A 67 -15.26 -3.74 14.07
CA ALA A 67 -14.44 -4.93 13.87
C ALA A 67 -13.21 -4.63 12.99
N GLU A 68 -13.40 -3.89 11.91
CA GLU A 68 -12.34 -3.47 11.01
C GLU A 68 -11.39 -2.48 11.71
N LEU A 69 -11.92 -1.48 12.41
CA LEU A 69 -11.08 -0.53 13.14
C LEU A 69 -10.23 -1.20 14.22
N LYS A 70 -10.71 -2.27 14.86
CA LYS A 70 -9.91 -3.04 15.83
C LYS A 70 -8.71 -3.71 15.16
N HIS A 71 -8.88 -4.24 13.96
CA HIS A 71 -7.79 -4.81 13.18
C HIS A 71 -6.76 -3.73 12.81
N LEU A 72 -7.20 -2.62 12.24
CA LEU A 72 -6.31 -1.50 11.86
C LEU A 72 -5.61 -0.90 13.08
N LYS A 73 -6.31 -0.79 14.21
CA LYS A 73 -5.73 -0.35 15.48
C LYS A 73 -4.59 -1.26 15.93
N ALA A 74 -4.79 -2.58 15.92
CA ALA A 74 -3.76 -3.52 16.31
C ALA A 74 -2.51 -3.43 15.41
N LEU A 75 -2.71 -3.20 14.11
CA LEU A 75 -1.62 -3.00 13.15
C LEU A 75 -0.80 -1.73 13.47
N LEU A 76 -1.47 -0.61 13.72
CA LEU A 76 -0.81 0.66 14.07
C LEU A 76 -0.09 0.57 15.42
N GLU A 77 -0.69 -0.10 16.41
CA GLU A 77 -0.05 -0.33 17.72
C GLU A 77 1.19 -1.23 17.62
N ALA A 78 1.20 -2.20 16.72
CA ALA A 78 2.38 -3.02 16.45
C ALA A 78 3.54 -2.21 15.88
N ASP A 79 3.26 -1.09 15.19
CA ASP A 79 4.25 -0.10 14.75
C ASP A 79 4.49 1.03 15.78
N GLN A 80 3.96 0.89 16.99
CA GLN A 80 4.08 1.83 18.10
C GLN A 80 3.47 3.22 17.80
N ILE A 81 2.46 3.30 16.93
CA ILE A 81 1.72 4.53 16.65
C ILE A 81 0.65 4.75 17.73
N GLY A 82 0.53 5.99 18.21
CA GLY A 82 -0.52 6.37 19.14
C GLY A 82 -1.88 6.42 18.43
N VAL A 83 -2.78 5.50 18.76
CA VAL A 83 -4.07 5.34 18.08
C VAL A 83 -5.24 5.22 19.05
N MET A 84 -6.37 5.84 18.69
CA MET A 84 -7.62 5.80 19.44
C MET A 84 -8.80 5.50 18.51
N ILE A 85 -9.78 4.75 19.00
CA ILE A 85 -11.07 4.59 18.31
C ILE A 85 -12.11 5.43 19.06
N SER A 86 -12.86 6.25 18.33
CA SER A 86 -13.99 7.01 18.85
C SER A 86 -15.27 6.65 18.10
N LYS A 87 -16.43 6.92 18.71
CA LYS A 87 -17.71 6.87 18.01
C LYS A 87 -17.90 8.19 17.26
N ASP A 88 -18.36 8.11 16.01
CA ASP A 88 -18.75 9.31 15.28
C ASP A 88 -19.92 10.00 16.00
N SER A 89 -19.70 11.23 16.46
CA SER A 89 -20.68 12.04 17.17
C SER A 89 -21.59 12.85 16.23
N GLN A 90 -21.33 12.83 14.92
CA GLN A 90 -22.11 13.50 13.87
C GLN A 90 -22.96 12.51 13.05
N GLY A 91 -23.27 11.35 13.65
CA GLY A 91 -24.11 10.33 13.03
C GLY A 91 -25.48 10.88 12.65
N CYS A 92 -25.88 10.59 11.40
CA CYS A 92 -27.13 11.02 10.77
C CYS A 92 -28.33 10.90 11.71
N ALA A 93 -29.05 12.02 11.95
CA ALA A 93 -30.24 12.07 12.81
C ALA A 93 -31.43 11.23 12.28
N SER A 94 -31.32 10.66 11.09
CA SER A 94 -32.34 9.84 10.43
C SER A 94 -31.98 8.35 10.49
N GLY A 95 -32.26 7.70 11.62
CA GLY A 95 -32.80 6.34 11.80
C GLY A 95 -32.37 5.12 10.98
N GLY A 96 -31.31 5.14 10.15
CA GLY A 96 -31.00 4.03 9.24
C GLY A 96 -29.52 3.70 9.01
N CYS A 97 -28.58 4.47 9.57
CA CYS A 97 -27.15 4.19 9.41
C CYS A 97 -26.60 3.44 10.62
N ALA A 98 -25.92 2.32 10.37
CA ALA A 98 -25.09 1.66 11.36
C ALA A 98 -24.06 2.65 11.96
N PRO A 99 -23.73 2.56 13.26
CA PRO A 99 -22.77 3.46 13.88
C PRO A 99 -21.41 3.36 13.17
N LYS A 100 -20.96 4.46 12.57
CA LYS A 100 -19.61 4.57 12.05
C LYS A 100 -18.69 4.94 13.20
N PHE A 101 -17.60 4.19 13.35
CA PHE A 101 -16.54 4.52 14.28
C PHE A 101 -15.44 5.25 13.51
N GLN A 102 -14.62 6.00 14.24
CA GLN A 102 -13.52 6.78 13.71
C GLN A 102 -12.21 6.26 14.31
N LEU A 103 -11.18 6.14 13.47
CA LEU A 103 -9.81 5.84 13.87
C LEU A 103 -9.02 7.14 13.89
N LEU A 104 -8.45 7.47 15.04
CA LEU A 104 -7.70 8.70 15.25
C LEU A 104 -6.25 8.39 15.62
N VAL A 105 -5.33 9.20 15.12
CA VAL A 105 -3.89 9.13 15.44
C VAL A 105 -3.37 10.53 15.75
N ARG A 106 -2.20 10.65 16.38
CA ARG A 106 -1.57 11.97 16.57
C ARG A 106 -1.30 12.63 15.22
N GLN A 107 -1.48 13.94 15.14
CA GLN A 107 -1.26 14.71 13.91
C GLN A 107 0.12 14.43 13.29
N GLU A 108 1.17 14.36 14.11
CA GLU A 108 2.53 14.08 13.65
C GLU A 108 2.75 12.64 13.15
N GLU A 109 1.84 11.70 13.45
CA GLU A 109 1.94 10.29 13.08
C GLU A 109 1.03 9.91 11.90
N VAL A 110 0.23 10.86 11.39
CA VAL A 110 -0.75 10.61 10.31
C VAL A 110 -0.11 9.99 9.07
N GLN A 111 1.01 10.53 8.61
CA GLN A 111 1.66 10.06 7.39
C GLN A 111 2.17 8.63 7.53
N ASP A 112 2.82 8.32 8.65
CA ASP A 112 3.28 6.95 8.92
C ASP A 112 2.10 5.98 9.02
N ALA A 113 1.02 6.38 9.71
CA ALA A 113 -0.17 5.56 9.85
C ALA A 113 -0.80 5.23 8.49
N LEU A 114 -0.94 6.23 7.61
CA LEU A 114 -1.47 6.02 6.26
C LEU A 114 -0.59 5.09 5.42
N LEU A 115 0.73 5.21 5.53
CA LEU A 115 1.66 4.30 4.83
C LEU A 115 1.51 2.84 5.29
N ILE A 116 1.38 2.62 6.59
CA ILE A 116 1.17 1.27 7.15
C ILE A 116 -0.17 0.69 6.69
N LEU A 117 -1.23 1.49 6.70
CA LEU A 117 -2.55 1.06 6.24
C LEU A 117 -2.58 0.77 4.74
N ALA A 118 -1.88 1.56 3.93
CA ALA A 118 -1.75 1.33 2.50
C ALA A 118 -1.02 0.01 2.20
N GLU A 119 0.07 -0.27 2.93
CA GLU A 119 0.81 -1.52 2.82
C GLU A 119 -0.05 -2.74 3.22
N GLU A 120 -0.84 -2.62 4.30
CA GLU A 120 -1.78 -3.66 4.70
C GLU A 120 -2.83 -3.91 3.63
N HIS A 121 -3.44 -2.84 3.11
CA HIS A 121 -4.43 -2.94 2.05
C HIS A 121 -3.84 -3.63 0.82
N HIS A 122 -2.63 -3.22 0.42
CA HIS A 122 -1.93 -3.85 -0.69
C HIS A 122 -1.69 -5.36 -0.45
N ARG A 123 -1.21 -5.73 0.74
CA ARG A 123 -1.00 -7.13 1.13
C ARG A 123 -2.31 -7.94 1.17
N ALA A 124 -3.37 -7.38 1.73
CA ALA A 124 -4.65 -8.06 1.91
C ALA A 124 -5.44 -8.22 0.60
N THR A 125 -5.21 -7.35 -0.38
CA THR A 125 -5.95 -7.36 -1.65
C THR A 125 -5.26 -8.14 -2.78
N VAL A 126 -4.01 -8.59 -2.60
CA VAL A 126 -3.30 -9.46 -3.56
C VAL A 126 -3.24 -8.84 -4.99
N LEU A 127 -3.37 -7.51 -5.09
CA LEU A 127 -3.30 -6.79 -6.37
C LEU A 127 -1.91 -6.83 -7.01
N ALA A 128 -0.86 -7.13 -6.24
CA ALA A 128 0.50 -7.33 -6.75
C ALA A 128 0.75 -8.73 -7.34
N GLU A 129 -0.07 -9.73 -7.01
CA GLU A 129 0.16 -11.12 -7.44
C GLU A 129 -0.71 -11.54 -8.64
N HIS A 130 -1.54 -10.62 -9.15
CA HIS A 130 -2.17 -10.84 -10.45
C HIS A 130 -1.10 -10.61 -11.51
N ASP A 131 -0.69 -11.69 -12.15
CA ASP A 131 0.14 -11.67 -13.36
C ASP A 131 -0.60 -10.89 -14.46
N ALA A 132 -0.41 -9.57 -14.46
CA ALA A 132 -1.00 -8.66 -15.43
C ALA A 132 -0.26 -8.70 -16.79
N THR A 133 0.68 -9.63 -16.98
CA THR A 133 1.44 -9.79 -18.23
C THR A 133 0.52 -9.88 -19.47
N HIS A 134 -0.70 -10.39 -19.29
CA HIS A 134 -1.68 -10.51 -20.36
C HIS A 134 -2.88 -9.57 -20.18
N ALA A 135 -2.92 -8.71 -19.15
CA ALA A 135 -4.06 -7.83 -18.89
C ALA A 135 -4.30 -6.81 -20.02
N GLU A 136 -3.25 -6.44 -20.76
CA GLU A 136 -3.32 -5.59 -21.95
C GLU A 136 -3.60 -6.36 -23.25
N ALA A 137 -3.69 -7.70 -23.19
CA ALA A 137 -4.02 -8.51 -24.36
C ALA A 137 -5.48 -8.27 -24.76
N VAL A 138 -5.67 -7.58 -25.88
CA VAL A 138 -6.98 -7.33 -26.47
C VAL A 138 -7.33 -8.48 -27.41
N PHE A 139 -8.50 -9.11 -27.20
CA PHE A 139 -9.03 -10.09 -28.15
C PHE A 139 -9.42 -9.38 -29.45
N ASN A 140 -8.61 -9.57 -30.50
CA ASN A 140 -8.89 -9.05 -31.83
C ASN A 140 -9.46 -10.16 -32.73
N PRO A 141 -10.77 -10.17 -33.03
CA PRO A 141 -11.40 -11.22 -33.83
C PRO A 141 -10.94 -11.22 -35.30
N GLU A 142 -10.31 -10.14 -35.79
CA GLU A 142 -9.78 -10.06 -37.17
C GLU A 142 -8.36 -10.64 -37.29
N ALA A 143 -7.65 -10.83 -36.18
CA ALA A 143 -6.37 -11.56 -36.16
C ALA A 143 -6.62 -13.07 -36.26
N MET A 144 -5.65 -13.87 -36.71
CA MET A 144 -5.79 -15.33 -36.75
C MET A 144 -5.67 -15.99 -35.35
N GLU A 145 -4.97 -15.33 -34.44
CA GLU A 145 -4.66 -15.82 -33.08
C GLU A 145 -4.86 -14.70 -32.06
N ALA A 146 -5.26 -15.06 -30.86
CA ALA A 146 -5.38 -14.18 -29.70
C ALA A 146 -4.75 -14.80 -28.47
N VAL A 147 -4.22 -13.95 -27.58
CA VAL A 147 -3.72 -14.35 -26.27
C VAL A 147 -4.81 -14.07 -25.24
N CYS A 148 -5.16 -15.06 -24.44
CA CYS A 148 -6.17 -14.91 -23.40
C CYS A 148 -5.67 -13.94 -22.30
N PRO A 149 -6.34 -12.80 -22.04
CA PRO A 149 -5.92 -11.88 -20.99
C PRO A 149 -5.99 -12.45 -19.58
N ALA A 150 -6.76 -13.52 -19.35
CA ALA A 150 -6.93 -14.12 -18.04
C ALA A 150 -5.89 -15.21 -17.71
N CYS A 151 -5.37 -15.93 -18.71
CA CYS A 151 -4.46 -17.07 -18.48
C CYS A 151 -3.23 -17.10 -19.39
N GLY A 152 -3.11 -16.20 -20.36
CA GLY A 152 -1.99 -16.15 -21.30
C GLY A 152 -2.01 -17.22 -22.39
N PHE A 153 -3.01 -18.10 -22.44
CA PHE A 153 -3.12 -19.12 -23.48
C PHE A 153 -3.33 -18.49 -24.86
N ALA A 154 -2.52 -18.87 -25.85
CA ALA A 154 -2.67 -18.45 -27.24
C ALA A 154 -3.62 -19.42 -27.97
N PHE A 155 -4.68 -18.90 -28.57
CA PHE A 155 -5.70 -19.70 -29.26
C PHE A 155 -6.21 -19.02 -30.53
N ALA A 156 -6.80 -19.81 -31.43
CA ALA A 156 -7.38 -19.30 -32.67
C ALA A 156 -8.65 -18.48 -32.40
N THR A 157 -8.75 -17.31 -33.01
CA THR A 157 -9.89 -16.37 -32.89
C THR A 157 -11.18 -16.88 -33.55
N THR A 158 -11.12 -17.99 -34.27
CA THR A 158 -12.30 -18.74 -34.75
C THR A 158 -13.13 -19.32 -33.60
N THR A 159 -12.57 -19.36 -32.38
CA THR A 159 -13.26 -19.73 -31.14
C THR A 159 -13.38 -18.52 -30.22
N THR A 160 -14.56 -18.31 -29.64
CA THR A 160 -14.83 -17.19 -28.71
C THR A 160 -14.65 -17.57 -27.25
N THR A 161 -14.23 -18.80 -26.96
CA THR A 161 -14.00 -19.31 -25.60
C THR A 161 -12.57 -19.81 -25.50
N CYS A 162 -11.82 -19.32 -24.52
CA CYS A 162 -10.49 -19.83 -24.25
C CYS A 162 -10.58 -21.31 -23.83
N PRO A 163 -9.89 -22.24 -24.51
CA PRO A 163 -9.98 -23.67 -24.22
C PRO A 163 -9.33 -24.07 -22.89
N ASP A 164 -8.44 -23.23 -22.36
CA ASP A 164 -7.70 -23.53 -21.13
C ASP A 164 -8.47 -23.05 -19.88
N CYS A 165 -8.87 -21.77 -19.84
CA CYS A 165 -9.54 -21.19 -18.68
C CYS A 165 -11.07 -21.02 -18.82
N GLY A 166 -11.62 -21.26 -20.01
CA GLY A 166 -13.07 -21.16 -20.25
C GLY A 166 -13.61 -19.73 -20.35
N LEU A 167 -12.76 -18.70 -20.39
CA LEU A 167 -13.19 -17.31 -20.55
C LEU A 167 -13.84 -17.09 -21.93
N CYS A 168 -15.07 -16.57 -21.96
CA CYS A 168 -15.78 -16.19 -23.18
C CYS A 168 -15.53 -14.72 -23.55
N PHE A 169 -15.29 -14.46 -24.84
CA PHE A 169 -15.06 -13.15 -25.46
C PHE A 169 -16.22 -12.69 -26.35
N GLY A 170 -17.39 -13.34 -26.25
CA GLY A 170 -18.61 -13.07 -27.02
C GLY A 170 -19.87 -13.48 -26.28
#